data_AF-A0AA51E955-F1
#
_entry.id   AF-A0AA51E955-F1
#
_cell.length_a   1.000
_cell.length_b   1.000
_cell.length_c   1.000
_cell.angle_alpha   90.00
_cell.angle_beta   90.00
_cell.angle_gamma   90.00
#
_symmetry.space_group_name_H-M   'P 1'
#
loop_
_entity.id
_entity.type
_entity.pdbx_description
1 polymer ?
#
loop_
_entity_poly.entity_id
_entity_poly.type
_entity_poly.pdbx_seq_one_letter_code
_entity_poly.pdbx_strand_id
1 'polypeptide(L)' 'ILEKGELQVSDKERHSQIDSLFKDIATTVADKCVNPETKRPYPVSIIEKAMKDIHFSVNVNKSAKQQSLDVIPLIKKEIP' A
#
# COMPACT_ATOMS: atom_id res chain seq x y z
N ILE A 1 -2.15 40.49 -0.49
CA ILE A 1 -3.36 39.66 -0.28
C ILE A 1 -3.52 38.75 -1.50
N LEU A 2 -2.92 37.56 -1.47
CA LEU A 2 -3.26 36.44 -2.36
C LEU A 2 -3.36 35.18 -1.49
N GLU A 3 -4.17 35.28 -0.44
CA GLU A 3 -4.63 34.12 0.31
C GLU A 3 -5.85 33.56 -0.41
N LYS A 4 -5.90 32.22 -0.53
CA LYS A 4 -6.99 31.44 -1.13
C LYS A 4 -6.95 31.28 -2.65
N GLY A 5 -5.79 30.85 -3.16
CA GLY A 5 -5.76 29.91 -4.28
C GLY A 5 -6.12 28.53 -3.73
N GLU A 6 -7.40 28.22 -3.74
CA GLU A 6 -8.00 27.05 -3.13
C GLU A 6 -7.45 25.80 -3.80
N LEU A 7 -6.64 25.05 -3.05
CA LEU A 7 -6.10 23.72 -3.36
C LEU A 7 -7.25 22.72 -3.52
N GLN A 8 -8.06 22.85 -4.57
CA GLN A 8 -9.15 21.90 -4.87
C GLN A 8 -8.72 20.88 -5.94
N VAL A 9 -7.67 21.18 -6.69
CA VAL A 9 -7.09 20.27 -7.69
C VAL A 9 -6.31 19.12 -7.02
N SER A 10 -5.75 19.37 -5.83
CA SER A 10 -4.90 18.40 -5.12
C SER A 10 -5.64 17.16 -4.62
N ASP A 11 -6.94 17.21 -4.27
CA ASP A 11 -7.64 16.03 -3.72
C ASP A 11 -7.87 14.93 -4.76
N LYS A 12 -8.11 15.33 -6.01
CA LYS A 12 -8.29 14.40 -7.13
C LYS A 12 -6.97 13.75 -7.52
N GLU A 13 -5.91 14.53 -7.62
CA GLU A 13 -4.56 14.02 -7.88
C GLU A 13 -4.05 13.15 -6.73
N ARG A 14 -4.37 13.52 -5.48
CA ARG A 14 -4.06 12.72 -4.29
C ARG A 14 -4.75 11.37 -4.33
N HIS A 15 -6.03 11.30 -4.69
CA HIS A 15 -6.72 10.02 -4.85
C HIS A 15 -6.06 9.13 -5.91
N SER A 16 -5.74 9.68 -7.09
CA SER A 16 -5.05 8.94 -8.15
C SER A 16 -3.67 8.44 -7.72
N GLN A 17 -2.92 9.27 -6.96
CA GLN A 17 -1.64 8.86 -6.38
C GLN A 17 -1.81 7.75 -5.34
N ILE A 18 -2.83 7.84 -4.48
CA ILE A 18 -3.11 6.81 -3.47
C ILE A 18 -3.46 5.48 -4.14
N ASP A 19 -4.34 5.48 -5.16
CA ASP A 19 -4.72 4.25 -5.89
C ASP A 19 -3.51 3.60 -6.58
N SER A 20 -2.67 4.44 -7.20
CA SER A 20 -1.43 3.99 -7.84
C SER A 20 -0.44 3.42 -6.83
N LEU A 21 -0.21 4.12 -5.70
CA LEU A 21 0.64 3.62 -4.61
C LEU A 21 0.06 2.32 -4.04
N PHE A 22 -1.25 2.23 -3.84
CA PHE A 22 -1.89 1.06 -3.26
C PHE A 22 -1.60 -0.18 -4.11
N LYS A 23 -1.77 -0.08 -5.44
CA LYS A 23 -1.41 -1.17 -6.37
C LYS A 23 0.08 -1.48 -6.38
N ASP A 24 0.93 -0.46 -6.35
CA ASP A 24 2.39 -0.62 -6.34
C ASP A 24 2.87 -1.32 -5.05
N ILE A 25 2.32 -0.91 -3.90
CA ILE A 25 2.54 -1.54 -2.60
C ILE A 25 2.02 -2.96 -2.61
N ALA A 26 0.79 -3.22 -3.06
CA ALA A 26 0.23 -4.57 -3.07
C ALA A 26 1.09 -5.53 -3.92
N THR A 27 1.58 -5.06 -5.07
CA THR A 27 2.48 -5.85 -5.95
C THR A 27 3.86 -6.05 -5.31
N THR A 28 4.44 -5.00 -4.72
CA THR A 28 5.75 -5.07 -4.06
C THR A 28 5.72 -5.96 -2.81
N VAL A 29 4.64 -5.87 -2.03
CA VAL A 29 4.41 -6.71 -0.86
C VAL A 29 4.19 -8.15 -1.30
N ALA A 30 3.44 -8.41 -2.36
CA ALA A 30 3.25 -9.76 -2.91
C ALA A 30 4.59 -10.40 -3.33
N ASP A 31 5.46 -9.63 -3.99
CA ASP A 31 6.79 -10.09 -4.41
C ASP A 31 7.73 -10.35 -3.22
N LYS A 32 7.72 -9.45 -2.22
CA LYS A 32 8.55 -9.58 -1.01
C LYS A 32 8.01 -10.59 0.00
N CYS A 33 6.70 -10.78 0.08
CA CYS A 33 6.06 -11.72 0.99
C CYS A 33 6.04 -13.07 0.28
N VAL A 34 7.08 -13.85 0.52
CA VAL A 34 7.20 -15.23 0.04
C VAL A 34 6.82 -16.18 1.16
N ASN A 35 5.98 -17.16 0.84
CA ASN A 35 5.61 -18.20 1.77
C ASN A 35 6.85 -19.07 2.06
N PRO A 36 7.25 -19.26 3.34
CA PRO A 36 8.45 -20.01 3.69
C PRO A 36 8.36 -21.51 3.36
N GLU A 37 7.15 -22.09 3.31
CA GLU A 37 6.93 -23.50 3.00
C GLU A 37 6.99 -23.78 1.50
N THR A 38 6.34 -22.95 0.69
CA THR A 38 6.27 -23.16 -0.77
C THR A 38 7.32 -22.39 -1.55
N LYS A 39 8.02 -21.45 -0.90
CA LYS A 39 8.94 -20.45 -1.50
C LYS A 39 8.29 -19.65 -2.64
N ARG A 40 6.96 -19.57 -2.66
CA ARG A 40 6.20 -18.83 -3.68
C ARG A 40 5.73 -17.49 -3.12
N PRO A 41 5.72 -16.42 -3.93
CA PRO A 41 5.12 -15.16 -3.56
C PRO A 41 3.62 -15.33 -3.31
N TYR A 42 3.07 -14.64 -2.31
CA TYR A 42 1.63 -14.63 -2.09
C TYR A 42 0.93 -13.88 -3.23
N PRO A 43 -0.26 -14.32 -3.68
CA PRO A 43 -1.00 -13.63 -4.72
C PRO A 43 -1.49 -12.26 -4.21
N VAL A 44 -1.53 -11.28 -5.11
CA VAL A 44 -1.93 -9.89 -4.79
C VAL A 44 -3.31 -9.84 -4.13
N SER A 45 -4.24 -10.75 -4.47
CA SER A 45 -5.56 -10.81 -3.82
C SER A 45 -5.51 -11.10 -2.31
N ILE A 46 -4.51 -11.87 -1.84
CA ILE A 46 -4.33 -12.14 -0.41
C ILE A 46 -3.77 -10.89 0.28
N ILE A 47 -2.82 -10.21 -0.38
CA ILE A 47 -2.26 -8.95 0.10
C ILE A 47 -3.34 -7.86 0.14
N GLU A 48 -4.17 -7.72 -0.89
CA GLU A 48 -5.30 -6.79 -0.92
C GLU A 48 -6.28 -7.05 0.22
N LYS A 49 -6.56 -8.33 0.51
CA LYS A 49 -7.45 -8.71 1.61
C LYS A 49 -6.84 -8.35 2.95
N ALA A 50 -5.57 -8.69 3.18
CA ALA A 50 -4.87 -8.35 4.42
C ALA A 50 -4.69 -6.83 4.60
N MET A 51 -4.36 -6.09 3.55
CA MET A 51 -4.28 -4.62 3.58
C MET A 51 -5.61 -3.98 3.95
N LYS A 52 -6.74 -4.57 3.52
CA LYS A 52 -8.09 -4.12 3.91
C LYS A 52 -8.41 -4.47 5.36
N ASP A 53 -8.01 -5.66 5.82
CA ASP A 53 -8.29 -6.16 7.18
C ASP A 53 -7.53 -5.33 8.23
N ILE A 54 -6.25 -5.02 7.99
CA ILE A 54 -5.47 -4.11 8.84
C ILE A 54 -5.81 -2.61 8.66
N HIS A 55 -6.78 -2.28 7.80
CA HIS A 55 -7.15 -0.91 7.44
C HIS A 55 -5.93 -0.03 7.09
N PHE A 56 -5.03 -0.55 6.25
CA PHE A 56 -3.78 0.13 5.95
C PHE A 56 -4.01 1.48 5.26
N SER A 57 -3.60 2.56 5.92
CA SER A 57 -3.67 3.91 5.35
C SER A 57 -2.40 4.21 4.55
N VAL A 58 -2.53 4.14 3.22
CA VAL A 58 -1.47 4.52 2.28
C VAL A 58 -1.16 6.01 2.41
N ASN A 59 0.10 6.35 2.64
CA ASN A 59 0.55 7.74 2.74
C ASN A 59 1.45 8.12 1.56
N VAL A 60 0.96 8.98 0.67
CA VAL A 60 1.70 9.45 -0.52
C VAL A 60 2.99 10.21 -0.21
N ASN A 61 3.17 10.69 1.03
CA ASN A 61 4.42 11.36 1.45
C ASN A 61 5.55 10.36 1.75
N LYS A 62 5.26 9.07 1.87
CA LYS A 62 6.26 8.02 2.08
C LYS A 62 6.36 7.16 0.83
N SER A 63 7.55 6.63 0.56
CA SER A 63 7.75 5.75 -0.59
C SER A 63 6.99 4.43 -0.42
N ALA A 64 6.47 3.91 -1.53
CA ALA A 64 5.80 2.61 -1.59
C ALA A 64 6.68 1.50 -0.99
N LYS A 65 7.99 1.50 -1.29
CA LYS A 65 8.95 0.51 -0.76
C LYS A 65 9.07 0.55 0.76
N GLN A 66 9.08 1.74 1.37
CA GLN A 66 9.20 1.88 2.82
C GLN A 66 7.92 1.40 3.50
N GLN A 67 6.76 1.84 2.98
CA GLN A 67 5.46 1.37 3.47
C GLN A 67 5.28 -0.14 3.30
N SER A 68 5.74 -0.68 2.18
CA SER A 68 5.75 -2.12 1.92
C SER A 68 6.53 -2.86 3.02
N LEU A 69 7.71 -2.36 3.40
CA LEU A 69 8.53 -2.98 4.44
C LEU A 69 7.88 -2.96 5.83
N ASP A 70 7.17 -1.89 6.18
CA ASP A 70 6.42 -1.79 7.44
C ASP A 70 5.17 -2.69 7.43
N VAL A 71 4.50 -2.83 6.28
CA VAL A 71 3.24 -3.59 6.17
C VAL A 71 3.44 -5.09 5.94
N ILE A 72 4.55 -5.51 5.32
CA ILE A 72 4.90 -6.93 5.11
C ILE A 72 4.80 -7.76 6.41
N PRO A 73 5.45 -7.39 7.53
CA PRO A 73 5.38 -8.18 8.75
C PRO A 73 3.99 -8.17 9.40
N LEU A 74 3.19 -7.12 9.19
CA LEU A 74 1.81 -7.04 9.66
C LEU A 74 0.93 -8.03 8.89
N ILE A 75 1.00 -7.99 7.57
CA ILE A 75 0.26 -8.87 6.68
C ILE A 75 0.70 -10.33 6.85
N LYS A 76 2.01 -10.58 6.99
CA LYS A 76 2.55 -11.92 7.27
C LYS A 76 2.16 -12.46 8.65
N LYS A 77 1.78 -11.60 9.60
CA LYS A 77 1.30 -12.03 10.92
C LYS A 77 -0.18 -12.39 10.88
N GLU A 78 -0.94 -11.73 10.02
CA GLU A 78 -2.37 -11.97 9.83
C GLU A 78 -2.66 -13.15 8.91
N ILE A 79 -1.81 -13.34 7.89
CA ILE A 79 -1.83 -14.53 7.06
C ILE A 79 -1.00 -15.61 7.77
N PRO A 80 -1.59 -16.76 8.12
CA PRO A 80 -0.86 -17.88 8.73
C PRO A 80 0.19 -18.49 7.80
#